data_AF-A0A972LT03-F1
#
_entry.id   AF-A0A972LT03-F1
#
_cell.length_a   1.000
_cell.length_b   1.000
_cell.length_c   1.000
_cell.angle_alpha   90.00
_cell.angle_beta   90.00
_cell.angle_gamma   90.00
#
_symmetry.space_group_name_H-M   'P 1'
#
loop_
_entity.id
_entity.type
_entity.pdbx_description
1 polymer ?
#
loop_
_entity_poly.entity_id
_entity_poly.type
_entity_poly.pdbx_seq_one_letter_code
_entity_poly.pdbx_strand_id
1 'polypeptide(L)'
;MSRIKSKIATTRPQQLNSLGIRPRALALLAILLLGVFVPQGIASNGDNVVVPLTRSGPTFSKQSGLQIRVDSTWTGNRGYRPVTITASMAKPATADTLITISFHAGNWRNDHRSISVEHDFELLQGTTNATTTFSVPQYVEWNTCGWEVWVDGAKEETLSCEVHPFNSGTTNTVASGYFSPSPTTVYPAFLFALFGSIEPHSLDLSNLPEQWVDYSSLDVLSATVSSLESLRISSPEKFTELLRWVRSGGNLWVLDVGRELSGLPELEMLLFPTLDEKAVAKSKSLSEWHFLKETNNGRPRMNELASLTMQMS
;
A
#
# COMPACT_ATOMS: atom_id res chain seq x y z
N MET A 1 -31.88 71.10 2.32
CA MET A 1 -31.02 70.16 1.57
C MET A 1 -29.72 69.97 2.36
N SER A 2 -29.66 68.90 3.15
CA SER A 2 -28.60 68.62 4.14
C SER A 2 -27.56 67.65 3.55
N ARG A 3 -26.26 68.02 3.60
CA ARG A 3 -25.13 67.18 3.17
C ARG A 3 -24.54 66.46 4.38
N ILE A 4 -24.73 65.15 4.46
CA ILE A 4 -24.06 64.27 5.43
C ILE A 4 -22.68 63.90 4.86
N LYS A 5 -21.60 64.31 5.53
CA LYS A 5 -20.23 63.85 5.27
C LYS A 5 -19.93 62.69 6.24
N SER A 6 -19.83 61.46 5.73
CA SER A 6 -19.30 60.34 6.51
C SER A 6 -17.77 60.33 6.46
N LYS A 7 -17.14 60.37 7.62
CA LYS A 7 -15.70 60.15 7.81
C LYS A 7 -15.50 58.65 8.01
N ILE A 8 -14.93 57.96 7.03
CA ILE A 8 -14.44 56.59 7.21
C ILE A 8 -13.10 56.69 7.94
N ALA A 9 -13.06 56.21 9.18
CA ALA A 9 -11.84 56.08 9.95
C ALA A 9 -11.06 54.86 9.42
N THR A 10 -9.92 55.11 8.78
CA THR A 10 -8.98 54.07 8.36
C THR A 10 -8.21 53.58 9.58
N THR A 11 -8.69 52.51 10.20
CA THR A 11 -7.97 51.80 11.26
C THR A 11 -6.72 51.15 10.66
N ARG A 12 -5.53 51.69 10.95
CA ARG A 12 -4.26 51.05 10.62
C ARG A 12 -4.13 49.74 11.42
N PRO A 13 -3.73 48.61 10.82
CA PRO A 13 -3.36 47.43 11.57
C PRO A 13 -2.06 47.72 12.33
N GLN A 14 -2.19 48.10 13.59
CA GLN A 14 -1.08 48.13 14.53
C GLN A 14 -1.00 46.77 15.23
N GLN A 15 0.22 46.22 15.20
CA GLN A 15 0.75 45.17 16.08
C GLN A 15 0.36 43.72 15.79
N LEU A 16 1.12 43.10 14.88
CA LEU A 16 1.44 41.66 14.93
C LEU A 16 2.96 41.40 14.88
N ASN A 17 3.78 42.42 15.18
CA ASN A 17 5.25 42.34 15.15
C ASN A 17 5.89 42.13 16.54
N SER A 18 5.11 42.07 17.62
CA SER A 18 5.66 41.99 18.99
C SER A 18 6.13 40.59 19.41
N LEU A 19 5.87 39.55 18.61
CA LEU A 19 6.27 38.18 18.95
C LEU A 19 7.59 37.74 18.30
N GLY A 20 8.23 38.57 17.45
CA GLY A 20 9.50 38.20 16.79
C GLY A 20 9.40 36.96 15.89
N ILE A 21 8.18 36.47 15.62
CA ILE A 21 7.94 35.31 14.77
C ILE A 21 8.13 35.75 13.33
N ARG A 22 9.23 35.30 12.71
CA ARG A 22 9.53 35.58 11.31
C ARG A 22 8.37 35.07 10.44
N PRO A 23 7.95 35.77 9.37
CA PRO A 23 6.80 35.38 8.53
C PRO A 23 6.91 33.97 7.91
N ARG A 24 8.12 33.39 7.87
CA ARG A 24 8.37 32.00 7.46
C ARG A 24 7.96 30.95 8.50
N ALA A 25 7.98 31.28 9.79
CA ALA A 25 7.53 30.38 10.85
C ALA A 25 5.99 30.27 10.91
N LEU A 26 5.28 31.35 10.52
CA LEU A 26 3.83 31.35 10.40
C LEU A 26 3.33 30.52 9.20
N ALA A 27 4.08 30.47 8.08
CA ALA A 27 3.75 29.62 6.94
C ALA A 27 3.91 28.11 7.25
N LEU A 28 4.95 27.73 8.01
CA LEU A 28 5.13 26.35 8.47
C LEU A 28 4.06 25.92 9.49
N LEU A 29 3.63 26.83 10.38
CA LEU A 29 2.56 26.56 11.34
C LEU A 29 1.18 26.42 10.68
N ALA A 30 0.92 27.17 9.59
CA ALA A 30 -0.34 27.07 8.83
C ALA A 30 -0.45 25.75 8.04
N ILE A 31 0.66 25.17 7.58
CA ILE A 31 0.72 23.84 6.96
C ILE A 31 0.48 22.73 8.00
N LEU A 32 0.83 22.96 9.28
CA LEU A 32 0.64 22.02 10.39
C LEU A 32 -0.78 22.02 10.97
N LEU A 33 -1.54 23.11 10.80
CA LEU A 33 -2.89 23.30 11.38
C LEU A 33 -4.03 23.07 10.38
N LEU A 34 -3.76 23.04 9.08
CA LEU A 34 -4.69 22.47 8.11
C LEU A 34 -4.60 20.95 8.26
N GLY A 35 -5.41 20.40 9.16
CA GLY A 35 -5.56 18.95 9.34
C GLY A 35 -5.84 18.30 7.99
N VAL A 36 -4.78 17.78 7.36
CA VAL A 36 -4.89 17.01 6.14
C VAL A 36 -5.63 15.75 6.56
N PHE A 37 -6.93 15.70 6.22
CA PHE A 37 -7.64 14.44 6.13
C PHE A 37 -6.79 13.57 5.22
N VAL A 38 -6.04 12.64 5.80
CA VAL A 38 -5.44 11.56 5.02
C VAL A 38 -6.63 10.67 4.69
N PRO A 39 -7.12 10.64 3.43
CA PRO A 39 -8.13 9.67 3.07
C PRO A 39 -7.58 8.30 3.44
N GLN A 40 -8.36 7.52 4.21
CA GLN A 40 -8.08 6.11 4.43
C GLN A 40 -7.78 5.49 3.08
N GLY A 41 -6.70 4.72 2.96
CA GLY A 41 -6.20 4.21 1.69
C GLY A 41 -7.27 3.39 0.98
N ILE A 42 -8.01 4.04 0.08
CA ILE A 42 -8.83 3.37 -0.92
C ILE A 42 -7.80 2.74 -1.86
N ALA A 43 -7.96 1.47 -2.21
CA ALA A 43 -7.16 0.85 -3.26
C ALA A 43 -7.18 1.78 -4.50
N SER A 44 -6.01 2.29 -4.91
CA SER A 44 -5.92 3.16 -6.09
C SER A 44 -6.14 2.41 -7.37
N ASN A 45 -5.97 1.09 -7.32
CA ASN A 45 -5.98 0.19 -8.45
C ASN A 45 -6.90 -0.98 -8.17
N GLY A 46 -7.46 -1.51 -9.24
CA GLY A 46 -8.30 -2.68 -9.15
C GLY A 46 -9.72 -2.47 -9.57
N ASP A 47 -10.42 -3.59 -9.61
CA ASP A 47 -11.86 -3.62 -9.73
C ASP A 47 -12.42 -4.79 -8.92
N ASN A 48 -13.70 -4.66 -8.55
CA ASN A 48 -14.47 -5.70 -7.89
C ASN A 48 -15.63 -6.08 -8.80
N VAL A 49 -15.45 -7.17 -9.53
CA VAL A 49 -16.39 -7.62 -10.56
C VAL A 49 -17.18 -8.81 -10.05
N VAL A 50 -18.50 -8.80 -10.23
CA VAL A 50 -19.37 -9.92 -9.90
C VAL A 50 -20.01 -10.46 -11.17
N VAL A 51 -19.89 -11.76 -11.44
CA VAL A 51 -20.44 -12.45 -12.61
C VAL A 51 -21.27 -13.68 -12.20
N PRO A 52 -22.33 -14.03 -12.96
CA PRO A 52 -22.80 -13.38 -14.17
C PRO A 52 -23.54 -12.07 -13.90
N LEU A 53 -23.45 -11.14 -14.85
CA LEU A 53 -24.24 -9.90 -14.86
C LEU A 53 -25.41 -10.03 -15.84
N THR A 54 -26.58 -9.56 -15.42
CA THR A 54 -27.77 -9.38 -16.27
C THR A 54 -28.08 -7.89 -16.39
N ARG A 55 -29.06 -7.52 -17.24
CA ARG A 55 -29.58 -6.14 -17.28
C ARG A 55 -30.12 -5.66 -15.93
N SER A 56 -30.56 -6.58 -15.06
CA SER A 56 -31.05 -6.29 -13.71
C SER A 56 -29.98 -6.37 -12.62
N GLY A 57 -28.71 -6.60 -12.99
CA GLY A 57 -27.59 -6.72 -12.06
C GLY A 57 -27.06 -8.15 -11.88
N PRO A 58 -26.25 -8.39 -10.84
CA PRO A 58 -25.68 -9.70 -10.55
C PRO A 58 -26.74 -10.79 -10.41
N THR A 59 -26.47 -11.97 -10.97
CA THR A 59 -27.35 -13.15 -10.87
C THR A 59 -26.52 -14.40 -10.54
N PHE A 60 -27.11 -15.59 -10.64
CA PHE A 60 -26.41 -16.87 -10.53
C PHE A 60 -26.39 -17.57 -11.88
N SER A 61 -25.31 -18.29 -12.19
CA SER A 61 -25.21 -19.13 -13.39
C SER A 61 -26.38 -20.11 -13.43
N LYS A 62 -26.95 -20.30 -14.63
CA LYS A 62 -28.02 -21.29 -14.82
C LYS A 62 -27.51 -22.72 -14.84
N GLN A 63 -26.21 -22.91 -15.08
CA GLN A 63 -25.57 -24.22 -15.20
C GLN A 63 -25.16 -24.75 -13.82
N SER A 64 -24.32 -24.03 -13.09
CA SER A 64 -23.85 -24.41 -11.75
C SER A 64 -24.66 -23.81 -10.59
N GLY A 65 -25.44 -22.75 -10.81
CA GLY A 65 -26.04 -22.00 -9.71
C GLY A 65 -25.07 -21.11 -8.92
N LEU A 66 -23.84 -20.95 -9.42
CA LEU A 66 -22.79 -20.12 -8.79
C LEU A 66 -22.81 -18.67 -9.26
N GLN A 67 -22.32 -17.78 -8.40
CA GLN A 67 -21.92 -16.42 -8.70
C GLN A 67 -20.46 -16.27 -8.25
N ILE A 68 -19.62 -15.72 -9.12
CA ILE A 68 -18.21 -15.45 -8.84
C ILE A 68 -18.02 -13.95 -8.65
N ARG A 69 -17.36 -13.57 -7.57
CA ARG A 69 -16.80 -12.24 -7.37
C ARG A 69 -15.28 -12.32 -7.53
N VAL A 70 -14.73 -11.48 -8.39
CA VAL A 70 -13.30 -11.28 -8.59
C VAL A 70 -12.94 -9.92 -8.02
N ASP A 71 -12.28 -9.92 -6.87
CA ASP A 71 -11.71 -8.73 -6.26
C ASP A 71 -10.23 -8.66 -6.59
N SER A 72 -9.90 -7.67 -7.40
CA SER A 72 -8.54 -7.37 -7.83
C SER A 72 -8.12 -6.00 -7.31
N THR A 73 -8.67 -5.57 -6.17
CA THR A 73 -8.24 -4.34 -5.51
C THR A 73 -7.04 -4.61 -4.63
N TRP A 74 -5.99 -3.79 -4.76
CA TRP A 74 -4.79 -3.88 -3.94
C TRP A 74 -4.11 -2.52 -3.80
N THR A 75 -3.14 -2.46 -2.89
CA THR A 75 -2.31 -1.27 -2.64
C THR A 75 -1.00 -1.32 -3.40
N GLY A 76 -0.63 -0.22 -4.03
CA GLY A 76 0.59 -0.09 -4.82
C GLY A 76 0.48 -0.53 -6.28
N ASN A 77 1.58 -0.40 -7.00
CA ASN A 77 1.60 -0.46 -8.46
C ASN A 77 2.38 -1.63 -9.07
N ARG A 78 3.16 -2.36 -8.27
CA ARG A 78 4.16 -3.34 -8.72
C ARG A 78 4.13 -4.62 -7.89
N GLY A 79 5.04 -5.56 -8.17
CA GLY A 79 5.21 -6.77 -7.38
C GLY A 79 4.13 -7.82 -7.62
N TYR A 80 3.83 -8.61 -6.59
CA TYR A 80 2.73 -9.55 -6.60
C TYR A 80 1.45 -8.87 -6.15
N ARG A 81 0.37 -9.11 -6.90
CA ARG A 81 -0.94 -8.54 -6.64
C ARG A 81 -1.87 -9.62 -6.10
N PRO A 82 -2.44 -9.46 -4.90
CA PRO A 82 -3.42 -10.41 -4.41
C PRO A 82 -4.69 -10.29 -5.26
N VAL A 83 -5.21 -11.43 -5.70
CA VAL A 83 -6.52 -11.54 -6.34
C VAL A 83 -7.37 -12.44 -5.46
N THR A 84 -8.49 -11.90 -4.99
CA THR A 84 -9.44 -12.62 -4.14
C THR A 84 -10.64 -13.05 -4.96
N ILE A 85 -10.96 -14.33 -4.91
CA ILE A 85 -12.08 -14.93 -5.61
C ILE A 85 -13.07 -15.45 -4.58
N THR A 86 -14.31 -15.00 -4.67
CA THR A 86 -15.42 -15.53 -3.86
C THR A 86 -16.42 -16.21 -4.77
N ALA A 87 -16.62 -17.51 -4.56
CA ALA A 87 -17.74 -18.23 -5.13
C ALA A 87 -18.91 -18.22 -4.15
N SER A 88 -20.13 -18.03 -4.67
CA SER A 88 -21.34 -17.99 -3.86
C SER A 88 -22.52 -18.66 -4.55
N MET A 89 -23.42 -19.24 -3.75
CA MET A 89 -24.68 -19.84 -4.21
C MET A 89 -25.87 -19.22 -3.50
N ALA A 90 -27.03 -19.20 -4.17
CA ALA A 90 -28.28 -18.72 -3.57
C ALA A 90 -28.80 -19.63 -2.43
N LYS A 91 -28.39 -20.91 -2.44
CA LYS A 91 -28.74 -21.93 -1.45
C LYS A 91 -27.49 -22.69 -1.05
N PRO A 92 -27.44 -23.30 0.14
CA PRO A 92 -26.34 -24.16 0.53
C PRO A 92 -26.03 -25.22 -0.53
N ALA A 93 -24.74 -25.43 -0.82
CA ALA A 93 -24.26 -26.41 -1.78
C ALA A 93 -24.73 -27.81 -1.39
N THR A 94 -25.25 -28.57 -2.35
CA THR A 94 -25.77 -29.93 -2.09
C THR A 94 -24.69 -31.00 -2.05
N ALA A 95 -23.49 -30.70 -2.56
CA ALA A 95 -22.29 -31.52 -2.55
C ALA A 95 -21.06 -30.60 -2.55
N ASP A 96 -19.89 -31.16 -2.23
CA ASP A 96 -18.62 -30.46 -2.42
C ASP A 96 -18.44 -30.18 -3.91
N THR A 97 -18.05 -28.96 -4.24
CA THR A 97 -17.88 -28.49 -5.63
C THR A 97 -16.45 -28.00 -5.80
N LEU A 98 -15.71 -28.59 -6.73
CA LEU A 98 -14.35 -28.14 -7.08
C LEU A 98 -14.45 -27.00 -8.08
N ILE A 99 -13.78 -25.89 -7.77
CA ILE A 99 -13.74 -24.69 -8.61
C ILE A 99 -12.29 -24.43 -8.99
N THR A 100 -12.02 -24.46 -10.29
CA THR A 100 -10.74 -24.05 -10.88
C THR A 100 -10.91 -22.68 -11.48
N ILE A 101 -10.00 -21.75 -11.16
CA ILE A 101 -9.93 -20.44 -11.81
C ILE A 101 -8.56 -20.26 -12.45
N SER A 102 -8.57 -19.84 -13.72
CA SER A 102 -7.37 -19.38 -14.42
C SER A 102 -7.49 -17.88 -14.62
N PHE A 103 -6.74 -17.09 -13.85
CA PHE A 103 -6.70 -15.64 -13.95
C PHE A 103 -5.56 -15.21 -14.88
N HIS A 104 -5.84 -14.31 -15.80
CA HIS A 104 -4.85 -13.75 -16.70
C HIS A 104 -4.81 -12.24 -16.65
N ALA A 105 -3.61 -11.69 -16.81
CA ALA A 105 -3.41 -10.26 -16.85
C ALA A 105 -2.40 -9.84 -17.93
N GLY A 106 -2.60 -8.64 -18.46
CA GLY A 106 -1.81 -8.13 -19.57
C GLY A 106 -1.96 -6.64 -19.81
N ASN A 107 -1.15 -6.15 -20.75
CA ASN A 107 -1.23 -4.79 -21.25
C ASN A 107 -2.08 -4.80 -22.53
N TRP A 108 -2.98 -3.82 -22.71
CA TRP A 108 -3.84 -3.68 -23.89
C TRP A 108 -3.09 -3.69 -25.22
N ARG A 109 -1.80 -3.31 -25.23
CA ARG A 109 -0.95 -3.31 -26.43
C ARG A 109 -0.51 -4.69 -26.90
N ASN A 110 -0.53 -5.65 -25.98
CA ASN A 110 -0.16 -7.02 -26.27
C ASN A 110 -1.46 -7.80 -26.38
N ASP A 111 -1.77 -8.32 -27.57
CA ASP A 111 -2.89 -9.27 -27.80
C ASP A 111 -2.69 -10.61 -27.04
N HIS A 112 -1.80 -10.64 -26.05
CA HIS A 112 -1.34 -11.81 -25.34
C HIS A 112 -1.44 -11.61 -23.83
N ARG A 113 -1.97 -12.63 -23.18
CA ARG A 113 -1.92 -12.84 -21.72
C ARG A 113 -0.46 -12.81 -21.32
N SER A 114 -0.02 -11.74 -20.64
CA SER A 114 1.37 -11.61 -20.21
C SER A 114 1.69 -12.56 -19.06
N ILE A 115 0.66 -12.87 -18.27
CA ILE A 115 0.71 -13.84 -17.19
C ILE A 115 -0.63 -14.56 -17.06
N SER A 116 -0.56 -15.83 -16.69
CA SER A 116 -1.70 -16.63 -16.27
C SER A 116 -1.35 -17.38 -14.98
N VAL A 117 -2.27 -17.38 -14.02
CA VAL A 117 -2.17 -18.12 -12.76
C VAL A 117 -3.43 -18.95 -12.61
N GLU A 118 -3.24 -20.24 -12.38
CA GLU A 118 -4.33 -21.19 -12.13
C GLU A 118 -4.37 -21.55 -10.64
N HIS A 119 -5.58 -21.65 -10.10
CA HIS A 119 -5.78 -21.98 -8.70
C HIS A 119 -7.09 -22.76 -8.52
N ASP A 120 -7.03 -23.78 -7.68
CA ASP A 120 -8.17 -24.63 -7.32
C ASP A 120 -8.62 -24.34 -5.89
N PHE A 121 -9.93 -24.35 -5.66
CA PHE A 121 -10.50 -24.30 -4.32
C PHE A 121 -11.88 -24.97 -4.29
N GLU A 122 -12.35 -25.29 -3.09
CA GLU A 122 -13.59 -26.07 -2.90
C GLU A 122 -14.68 -25.24 -2.23
N LEU A 123 -15.91 -25.38 -2.74
CA LEU A 123 -17.12 -24.98 -2.04
C LEU A 123 -17.72 -26.21 -1.36
N LEU A 124 -17.57 -26.28 -0.04
CA LEU A 124 -17.99 -27.45 0.74
C LEU A 124 -19.52 -27.57 0.83
N GLN A 125 -20.01 -28.81 0.89
CA GLN A 125 -21.41 -29.14 1.08
C GLN A 125 -21.99 -28.42 2.30
N GLY A 126 -23.19 -27.87 2.16
CA GLY A 126 -23.90 -27.15 3.21
C GLY A 126 -23.45 -25.70 3.41
N THR A 127 -22.41 -25.23 2.72
CA THR A 127 -21.98 -23.82 2.73
C THR A 127 -22.60 -23.05 1.55
N THR A 128 -22.66 -21.72 1.67
CA THR A 128 -23.17 -20.84 0.60
C THR A 128 -22.07 -20.05 -0.08
N ASN A 129 -20.86 -20.04 0.46
CA ASN A 129 -19.73 -19.32 -0.10
C ASN A 129 -18.40 -20.02 0.22
N ALA A 130 -17.43 -19.79 -0.66
CA ALA A 130 -16.03 -20.12 -0.49
C ALA A 130 -15.20 -18.97 -1.04
N THR A 131 -14.11 -18.62 -0.35
CA THR A 131 -13.21 -17.54 -0.76
C THR A 131 -11.78 -18.04 -0.75
N THR A 132 -11.03 -17.70 -1.78
CA THR A 132 -9.58 -17.93 -1.86
C THR A 132 -8.90 -16.64 -2.32
N THR A 133 -7.64 -16.48 -1.94
CA THR A 133 -6.78 -15.39 -2.40
C THR A 133 -5.47 -15.97 -2.89
N PHE A 134 -5.02 -15.56 -4.07
CA PHE A 134 -3.73 -15.96 -4.61
C PHE A 134 -2.98 -14.76 -5.17
N SER A 135 -1.65 -14.82 -5.10
CA SER A 135 -0.77 -13.72 -5.48
C SER A 135 -0.33 -13.88 -6.93
N VAL A 136 -0.65 -12.89 -7.76
CA VAL A 136 -0.37 -12.91 -9.20
C VAL A 136 0.79 -11.95 -9.51
N PRO A 137 1.93 -12.42 -10.05
CA PRO A 137 3.07 -11.55 -10.30
C PRO A 137 2.80 -10.52 -11.39
N GLN A 138 3.22 -9.29 -11.15
CA GLN A 138 3.17 -8.23 -12.14
C GLN A 138 4.58 -7.93 -12.67
N TYR A 139 4.92 -8.53 -13.80
CA TYR A 139 6.14 -8.20 -14.53
C TYR A 139 5.96 -7.01 -15.49
N VAL A 140 4.73 -6.76 -15.95
CA VAL A 140 4.37 -5.62 -16.81
C VAL A 140 3.11 -4.93 -16.29
N GLU A 141 2.89 -3.67 -16.67
CA GLU A 141 1.65 -2.95 -16.36
C GLU A 141 0.41 -3.73 -16.83
N TRP A 142 -0.55 -3.92 -15.93
CA TRP A 142 -1.84 -4.51 -16.27
C TRP A 142 -2.83 -3.41 -16.62
N ASN A 143 -3.31 -3.45 -17.85
CA ASN A 143 -4.40 -2.59 -18.34
C ASN A 143 -5.66 -3.41 -18.63
N THR A 144 -5.54 -4.73 -18.66
CA THR A 144 -6.64 -5.68 -18.81
C THR A 144 -6.35 -6.90 -17.96
N CYS A 145 -7.40 -7.47 -17.37
CA CYS A 145 -7.37 -8.82 -16.83
C CYS A 145 -8.46 -9.66 -17.49
N GLY A 146 -8.52 -10.92 -17.14
CA GLY A 146 -9.68 -11.76 -17.36
C GLY A 146 -9.49 -13.06 -16.60
N TRP A 147 -10.48 -13.93 -16.68
CA TRP A 147 -10.46 -15.18 -15.98
C TRP A 147 -11.33 -16.22 -16.68
N GLU A 148 -10.96 -17.47 -16.49
CA GLU A 148 -11.73 -18.63 -16.90
C GLU A 148 -12.09 -19.44 -15.66
N VAL A 149 -13.32 -19.93 -15.60
CA VAL A 149 -13.84 -20.70 -14.46
C VAL A 149 -14.29 -22.06 -14.93
N TRP A 150 -13.86 -23.11 -14.23
CA TRP A 150 -14.36 -24.46 -14.37
C TRP A 150 -14.97 -24.93 -13.05
N VAL A 151 -16.07 -25.65 -13.15
CA VAL A 151 -16.81 -26.23 -12.02
C VAL A 151 -16.89 -27.72 -12.25
N ASP A 152 -16.29 -28.49 -11.35
CA ASP A 152 -16.14 -29.95 -11.45
C ASP A 152 -15.57 -30.39 -12.83
N GLY A 153 -14.59 -29.63 -13.34
CA GLY A 153 -13.94 -29.86 -14.63
C GLY A 153 -14.71 -29.36 -15.86
N ALA A 154 -15.94 -28.86 -15.70
CA ALA A 154 -16.71 -28.28 -16.80
C ALA A 154 -16.55 -26.75 -16.86
N LYS A 155 -16.17 -26.20 -18.01
CA LYS A 155 -16.02 -24.75 -18.18
C LYS A 155 -17.38 -24.04 -18.06
N GLU A 156 -17.39 -22.92 -17.36
CA GLU A 156 -18.56 -22.07 -17.13
C GLU A 156 -18.39 -20.74 -17.86
N GLU A 157 -18.89 -20.67 -19.09
CA GLU A 157 -18.75 -19.48 -19.94
C GLU A 157 -19.42 -18.24 -19.34
N THR A 158 -20.51 -18.40 -18.58
CA THR A 158 -21.21 -17.27 -17.95
C THR A 158 -20.49 -16.71 -16.71
N LEU A 159 -19.54 -17.46 -16.15
CA LEU A 159 -18.70 -17.07 -15.02
C LEU A 159 -17.30 -16.61 -15.50
N SER A 160 -16.96 -16.88 -16.75
CA SER A 160 -15.68 -16.52 -17.35
C SER A 160 -15.75 -15.14 -18.00
N CYS A 161 -14.61 -14.43 -18.00
CA CYS A 161 -14.46 -13.14 -18.65
C CYS A 161 -13.15 -13.14 -19.44
N GLU A 162 -13.22 -13.07 -20.77
CA GLU A 162 -12.03 -13.09 -21.60
C GLU A 162 -11.18 -11.83 -21.41
N VAL A 163 -11.82 -10.65 -21.41
CA VAL A 163 -11.14 -9.36 -21.24
C VAL A 163 -12.03 -8.43 -20.40
N HIS A 164 -11.49 -8.01 -19.27
CA HIS A 164 -12.00 -6.98 -18.39
C HIS A 164 -11.01 -5.82 -18.36
N PRO A 165 -11.42 -4.59 -18.70
CA PRO A 165 -10.54 -3.43 -18.60
C PRO A 165 -10.18 -3.22 -17.14
N PHE A 166 -8.88 -3.06 -16.89
CA PHE A 166 -8.37 -2.84 -15.56
C PHE A 166 -8.24 -1.35 -15.32
N ASN A 167 -8.77 -0.83 -14.21
CA ASN A 167 -8.52 0.54 -13.83
C ASN A 167 -7.08 0.63 -13.28
N SER A 168 -6.13 0.96 -14.16
CA SER A 168 -4.78 1.30 -13.74
C SER A 168 -4.74 2.77 -13.32
N GLY A 169 -4.53 3.00 -12.03
CA GLY A 169 -4.07 4.27 -11.51
C GLY A 169 -2.73 4.66 -12.16
N THR A 170 -2.36 5.93 -11.99
CA THR A 170 -1.18 6.52 -12.62
C THR A 170 0.09 5.70 -12.38
N THR A 171 0.67 5.17 -13.45
CA THR A 171 1.69 4.10 -13.46
C THR A 171 3.09 4.48 -12.96
N ASN A 172 3.26 5.65 -12.36
CA ASN A 172 4.55 6.18 -11.90
C ASN A 172 4.53 6.67 -10.44
N THR A 173 3.59 6.20 -9.62
CA THR A 173 3.59 6.53 -8.19
C THR A 173 4.37 5.50 -7.40
N VAL A 174 5.23 5.98 -6.50
CA VAL A 174 5.92 5.16 -5.50
C VAL A 174 4.88 4.75 -4.45
N ALA A 175 4.70 3.45 -4.25
CA ALA A 175 3.81 2.90 -3.24
C ALA A 175 4.54 2.86 -1.89
N SER A 176 4.09 3.69 -0.94
CA SER A 176 4.70 3.76 0.38
C SER A 176 3.73 3.26 1.44
N GLY A 177 4.03 2.12 2.05
CA GLY A 177 3.35 1.69 3.26
C GLY A 177 3.91 2.42 4.48
N TYR A 178 3.06 2.78 5.44
CA TYR A 178 3.52 3.21 6.75
C TYR A 178 2.62 2.63 7.84
N PHE A 179 3.23 2.17 8.93
CA PHE A 179 2.49 1.85 10.14
C PHE A 179 3.09 2.63 11.31
N SER A 180 2.24 3.42 11.96
CA SER A 180 2.60 4.15 13.16
C SER A 180 1.42 4.14 14.12
N PRO A 181 1.64 3.92 15.43
CA PRO A 181 0.59 4.02 16.44
C PRO A 181 0.03 5.43 16.57
N SER A 182 0.68 6.44 15.99
CA SER A 182 0.18 7.80 15.94
C SER A 182 0.24 8.35 14.51
N PRO A 183 -0.89 8.67 13.88
CA PRO A 183 -0.95 9.27 12.55
C PRO A 183 -0.52 10.74 12.61
N THR A 184 0.72 11.00 12.99
CA THR A 184 1.26 12.37 12.94
C THR A 184 1.55 12.72 11.48
N THR A 185 0.84 13.74 11.02
CA THR A 185 0.58 14.18 9.64
C THR A 185 1.81 14.63 8.83
N VAL A 186 3.02 14.47 9.37
CA VAL A 186 4.25 15.05 8.78
C VAL A 186 4.82 14.19 7.65
N TYR A 187 4.52 12.89 7.63
CA TYR A 187 5.18 11.93 6.74
C TYR A 187 4.82 12.07 5.26
N PRO A 188 3.53 12.17 4.85
CA PRO A 188 3.20 12.22 3.43
C PRO A 188 3.79 13.43 2.72
N ALA A 189 3.85 14.59 3.39
CA ALA A 189 4.41 15.82 2.83
C ALA A 189 5.94 15.74 2.64
N PHE A 190 6.65 15.14 3.60
CA PHE A 190 8.09 14.92 3.47
C PHE A 190 8.40 13.94 2.34
N LEU A 191 7.71 12.81 2.33
CA LEU A 191 7.85 11.80 1.28
C LEU A 191 7.56 12.43 -0.08
N PHE A 192 6.40 13.10 -0.24
CA PHE A 192 6.04 13.79 -1.48
C PHE A 192 7.12 14.78 -1.95
N ALA A 193 7.71 15.54 -1.03
CA ALA A 193 8.80 16.46 -1.38
C ALA A 193 10.04 15.73 -1.93
N LEU A 194 10.30 14.49 -1.50
CA LEU A 194 11.46 13.70 -1.94
C LEU A 194 11.24 12.98 -3.27
N PHE A 195 10.10 12.31 -3.45
CA PHE A 195 9.87 11.43 -4.61
C PHE A 195 8.86 11.99 -5.61
N GLY A 196 8.32 13.18 -5.36
CA GLY A 196 7.31 13.81 -6.20
C GLY A 196 5.96 13.13 -6.03
N SER A 197 5.74 11.97 -6.66
CA SER A 197 4.46 11.26 -6.62
C SER A 197 4.54 10.00 -5.77
N ILE A 198 3.89 10.03 -4.61
CA ILE A 198 3.81 8.92 -3.68
C ILE A 198 2.36 8.65 -3.38
N GLU A 199 2.04 7.38 -3.31
CA GLU A 199 0.79 6.89 -2.80
C GLU A 199 1.00 6.38 -1.37
N PRO A 200 0.70 7.19 -0.35
CA PRO A 200 0.85 6.78 1.03
C PRO A 200 -0.31 5.85 1.43
N HIS A 201 0.05 4.65 1.89
CA HIS A 201 -0.89 3.68 2.44
C HIS A 201 -0.66 3.54 3.94
N SER A 202 -1.69 3.90 4.72
CA SER A 202 -1.71 3.57 6.15
C SER A 202 -1.94 2.07 6.28
N LEU A 203 -0.98 1.37 6.87
CA LEU A 203 -1.12 -0.03 7.23
C LEU A 203 -1.36 -0.10 8.74
N ASP A 204 -2.42 -0.80 9.15
CA ASP A 204 -2.59 -1.17 10.54
C ASP A 204 -1.67 -2.35 10.85
N LEU A 205 -0.97 -2.32 11.98
CA LEU A 205 -0.14 -3.41 12.47
C LEU A 205 -0.91 -4.74 12.51
N SER A 206 -2.20 -4.69 12.87
CA SER A 206 -3.06 -5.87 12.93
C SER A 206 -3.32 -6.47 11.53
N ASN A 207 -3.37 -5.63 10.50
CA ASN A 207 -3.70 -5.96 9.12
C ASN A 207 -2.47 -6.05 8.22
N LEU A 208 -1.26 -6.12 8.77
CA LEU A 208 -0.06 -6.33 7.97
C LEU A 208 -0.12 -7.68 7.23
N PRO A 209 0.42 -7.76 6.01
CA PRO A 209 0.43 -9.01 5.25
C PRO A 209 1.14 -10.15 5.99
N GLU A 210 0.60 -11.35 5.83
CA GLU A 210 1.09 -12.56 6.49
C GLU A 210 2.29 -13.17 5.78
N GLN A 211 2.50 -12.86 4.49
CA GLN A 211 3.59 -13.40 3.69
C GLN A 211 4.44 -12.27 3.11
N TRP A 212 5.76 -12.47 3.05
CA TRP A 212 6.71 -11.46 2.55
C TRP A 212 6.40 -11.05 1.11
N VAL A 213 5.84 -11.95 0.31
CA VAL A 213 5.52 -11.71 -1.10
C VAL A 213 4.44 -10.66 -1.27
N ASP A 214 3.53 -10.52 -0.31
CA ASP A 214 2.44 -9.53 -0.37
C ASP A 214 2.93 -8.11 -0.05
N TYR A 215 4.11 -7.97 0.54
CA TYR A 215 4.79 -6.67 0.68
C TYR A 215 5.46 -6.21 -0.62
N SER A 216 5.60 -7.08 -1.62
CA SER A 216 6.32 -6.74 -2.86
C SER A 216 5.63 -5.67 -3.70
N SER A 217 4.37 -5.32 -3.39
CA SER A 217 3.69 -4.17 -4.00
C SER A 217 4.10 -2.82 -3.42
N LEU A 218 4.82 -2.82 -2.30
CA LEU A 218 5.36 -1.64 -1.65
C LEU A 218 6.80 -1.43 -2.10
N ASP A 219 7.12 -0.21 -2.53
CA ASP A 219 8.50 0.18 -2.82
C ASP A 219 9.26 0.46 -1.52
N VAL A 220 8.56 1.05 -0.55
CA VAL A 220 9.08 1.47 0.75
C VAL A 220 8.04 1.19 1.84
N LEU A 221 8.52 0.74 2.99
CA LEU A 221 7.74 0.62 4.21
C LEU A 221 8.38 1.48 5.30
N SER A 222 7.62 2.40 5.90
CA SER A 222 8.09 3.23 7.00
C SER A 222 7.50 2.79 8.34
N ALA A 223 8.33 2.72 9.38
CA ALA A 223 7.93 2.30 10.73
C ALA A 223 8.74 3.04 11.81
N THR A 224 8.22 3.13 13.04
CA THR A 224 9.01 3.53 14.21
C THR A 224 9.67 2.33 14.88
N VAL A 225 10.73 2.55 15.65
CA VAL A 225 11.37 1.48 16.47
C VAL A 225 10.33 0.83 17.38
N SER A 226 9.52 1.64 18.07
CA SER A 226 8.44 1.18 18.96
C SER A 226 7.37 0.35 18.24
N SER A 227 7.07 0.66 16.98
CA SER A 227 6.10 -0.11 16.17
C SER A 227 6.67 -1.46 15.78
N LEU A 228 7.95 -1.51 15.39
CA LEU A 228 8.63 -2.75 15.05
C LEU A 228 8.76 -3.66 16.27
N GLU A 229 9.06 -3.10 17.44
CA GLU A 229 9.06 -3.85 18.70
C GLU A 229 7.67 -4.39 19.03
N SER A 230 6.64 -3.55 18.90
CA SER A 230 5.26 -3.97 19.12
C SER A 230 4.87 -5.10 18.18
N LEU A 231 5.19 -4.99 16.89
CA LEU A 231 4.93 -6.02 15.87
C LEU A 231 5.64 -7.33 16.20
N ARG A 232 6.92 -7.27 16.60
CA ARG A 232 7.69 -8.45 17.01
C ARG A 232 7.05 -9.17 18.21
N ILE A 233 6.51 -8.42 19.17
CA ILE A 233 5.90 -8.98 20.38
C ILE A 233 4.50 -9.53 20.08
N SER A 234 3.66 -8.76 19.36
CA SER A 234 2.25 -9.11 19.12
C SER A 234 2.06 -10.14 18.02
N SER A 235 2.94 -10.15 17.01
CA SER A 235 2.82 -10.95 15.79
C SER A 235 4.21 -11.32 15.24
N PRO A 236 4.98 -12.16 15.96
CA PRO A 236 6.36 -12.51 15.60
C PRO A 236 6.49 -13.15 14.21
N GLU A 237 5.47 -13.88 13.75
CA GLU A 237 5.38 -14.43 12.41
C GLU A 237 5.35 -13.34 11.33
N LYS A 238 4.51 -12.31 11.49
CA LYS A 238 4.45 -11.16 10.56
C LYS A 238 5.75 -10.37 10.56
N PHE A 239 6.36 -10.18 11.74
CA PHE A 239 7.66 -9.54 11.85
C PHE A 239 8.75 -10.32 11.08
N THR A 240 8.73 -11.64 11.16
CA THR A 240 9.67 -12.51 10.43
C THR A 240 9.52 -12.36 8.91
N GLU A 241 8.27 -12.33 8.42
CA GLU A 241 7.98 -12.16 6.99
C GLU A 241 8.31 -10.75 6.49
N LEU A 242 8.13 -9.72 7.32
CA LEU A 242 8.64 -8.38 7.05
C LEU A 242 10.18 -8.39 6.87
N LEU A 243 10.93 -9.00 7.79
CA LEU A 243 12.39 -9.10 7.66
C LEU A 243 12.80 -9.90 6.43
N ARG A 244 12.02 -10.91 6.05
CA ARG A 244 12.24 -11.67 4.82
C ARG A 244 12.05 -10.79 3.58
N TRP A 245 11.02 -9.95 3.54
CA TRP A 245 10.82 -8.97 2.46
C TRP A 245 12.01 -7.99 2.36
N VAL A 246 12.49 -7.46 3.49
CA VAL A 246 13.69 -6.59 3.52
C VAL A 246 14.91 -7.31 2.95
N ARG A 247 15.15 -8.56 3.35
CA ARG A 247 16.26 -9.39 2.83
C ARG A 247 16.11 -9.73 1.34
N SER A 248 14.89 -9.74 0.82
CA SER A 248 14.58 -9.89 -0.61
C SER A 248 14.72 -8.58 -1.41
N GLY A 249 15.18 -7.48 -0.78
CA GLY A 249 15.42 -6.19 -1.43
C GLY A 249 14.37 -5.11 -1.12
N GLY A 250 13.43 -5.37 -0.21
CA GLY A 250 12.48 -4.37 0.27
C GLY A 250 13.15 -3.23 1.05
N ASN A 251 12.63 -2.01 0.92
CA ASN A 251 13.15 -0.84 1.62
C ASN A 251 12.38 -0.56 2.91
N LEU A 252 12.94 -0.93 4.06
CA LEU A 252 12.40 -0.55 5.38
C LEU A 252 13.06 0.75 5.86
N TRP A 253 12.25 1.78 6.09
CA TRP A 253 12.67 3.05 6.67
C TRP A 253 12.24 3.12 8.12
N VAL A 254 13.23 3.16 9.01
CA VAL A 254 12.97 3.26 10.43
C VAL A 254 13.11 4.70 10.85
N LEU A 255 11.99 5.22 11.33
CA LEU A 255 11.84 6.57 11.86
C LEU A 255 12.34 6.55 13.31
N ASP A 256 12.36 7.72 13.96
CA ASP A 256 12.60 7.85 15.41
C ASP A 256 13.81 7.12 16.04
N VAL A 257 14.84 6.80 15.26
CA VAL A 257 16.13 6.19 15.71
C VAL A 257 16.97 7.14 16.61
N GLY A 258 16.40 8.27 17.04
CA GLY A 258 17.06 9.25 17.89
C GLY A 258 18.02 10.19 17.15
N ARG A 259 18.48 11.22 17.86
CA ARG A 259 19.45 12.18 17.31
C ARG A 259 20.78 11.47 17.11
N GLU A 260 21.44 11.78 15.99
CA GLU A 260 22.74 11.18 15.67
C GLU A 260 22.72 9.64 15.65
N LEU A 261 21.54 9.04 15.40
CA LEU A 261 21.34 7.60 15.35
C LEU A 261 21.60 6.90 16.70
N SER A 262 21.31 7.58 17.82
CA SER A 262 21.55 7.05 19.16
C SER A 262 20.81 5.74 19.46
N GLY A 263 19.67 5.48 18.81
CA GLY A 263 18.86 4.26 18.93
C GLY A 263 19.21 3.17 17.90
N LEU A 264 20.29 3.35 17.13
CA LEU A 264 20.71 2.39 16.12
C LEU A 264 21.11 1.04 16.73
N PRO A 265 21.84 0.95 17.86
CA PRO A 265 22.18 -0.35 18.45
C PRO A 265 20.94 -1.18 18.81
N GLU A 266 19.92 -0.56 19.41
CA GLU A 266 18.66 -1.22 19.76
C GLU A 266 17.92 -1.70 18.51
N LEU A 267 17.90 -0.88 17.46
CA LEU A 267 17.30 -1.25 16.18
C LEU A 267 18.05 -2.40 15.51
N GLU A 268 19.38 -2.40 15.54
CA GLU A 268 20.20 -3.48 14.96
C GLU A 268 19.94 -4.80 15.68
N MET A 269 19.88 -4.77 17.02
CA MET A 269 19.50 -5.96 17.81
C MET A 269 18.09 -6.45 17.47
N LEU A 270 17.16 -5.54 17.21
CA LEU A 270 15.79 -5.86 16.84
C LEU A 270 15.69 -6.54 15.47
N LEU A 271 16.39 -6.03 14.46
CA LEU A 271 16.34 -6.53 13.08
C LEU A 271 17.25 -7.75 12.84
N PHE A 272 18.32 -7.88 13.64
CA PHE A 272 19.35 -8.91 13.49
C PHE A 272 19.66 -9.61 14.81
N PRO A 273 18.71 -10.38 15.38
CA PRO A 273 18.87 -11.01 16.69
C PRO A 273 20.00 -12.06 16.75
N THR A 274 20.55 -12.47 15.61
CA THR A 274 21.69 -13.40 15.52
C THR A 274 23.05 -12.71 15.60
N LEU A 275 23.12 -11.38 15.60
CA LEU A 275 24.37 -10.66 15.82
C LEU A 275 24.75 -10.69 17.30
N ASP A 276 25.95 -11.18 17.61
CA ASP A 276 26.56 -11.02 18.94
C ASP A 276 26.71 -9.51 19.24
N GLU A 277 26.47 -9.07 20.47
CA GLU A 277 26.69 -7.70 20.95
C GLU A 277 28.08 -7.16 20.55
N LYS A 278 29.08 -8.03 20.51
CA LYS A 278 30.45 -7.66 20.07
C LYS A 278 30.56 -7.40 18.57
N ALA A 279 29.70 -8.02 17.76
CA ALA A 279 29.62 -7.79 16.31
C ALA A 279 28.91 -6.46 16.02
N VAL A 280 27.84 -6.15 16.75
CA VAL A 280 27.12 -4.86 16.71
C VAL A 280 28.09 -3.71 17.00
N ALA A 281 28.83 -3.79 18.12
CA ALA A 281 29.78 -2.74 18.52
C ALA A 281 30.96 -2.53 17.54
N LYS A 282 31.26 -3.51 16.68
CA LYS A 282 32.34 -3.45 15.68
C LYS A 282 31.85 -3.17 14.26
N SER A 283 30.54 -3.16 14.03
CA SER A 283 29.96 -2.95 12.71
C SER A 283 30.20 -1.51 12.23
N LYS A 284 31.34 -1.30 11.55
CA LYS A 284 31.48 -0.18 10.58
C LYS A 284 30.82 -0.51 9.23
N SER A 285 30.51 -1.80 8.99
CA SER A 285 30.03 -2.33 7.72
C SER A 285 28.58 -1.96 7.39
N LEU A 286 27.78 -1.56 8.38
CA LEU A 286 26.42 -1.09 8.12
C LEU A 286 26.37 0.36 7.58
N SER A 287 27.52 1.00 7.35
CA SER A 287 27.60 2.24 6.54
C SER A 287 27.18 2.04 5.07
N GLU A 288 27.03 0.78 4.61
CA GLU A 288 26.43 0.43 3.32
C GLU A 288 24.89 0.50 3.34
N TRP A 289 24.26 0.63 4.51
CA TRP A 289 22.84 0.93 4.62
C TRP A 289 22.67 2.44 4.48
N HIS A 290 21.82 2.85 3.52
CA HIS A 290 21.58 4.26 3.23
C HIS A 290 20.72 4.90 4.33
N PHE A 291 21.37 5.33 5.42
CA PHE A 291 20.72 6.14 6.44
C PHE A 291 20.61 7.59 5.96
N LEU A 292 19.39 8.03 5.67
CA LEU A 292 19.13 9.43 5.38
C LEU A 292 19.13 10.23 6.68
N LYS A 293 20.24 10.92 6.96
CA LYS A 293 20.35 11.81 8.11
C LYS A 293 19.57 13.10 7.85
N GLU A 294 18.45 13.29 8.54
CA GLU A 294 17.84 14.61 8.63
C GLU A 294 18.79 15.54 9.39
N THR A 295 19.34 16.55 8.72
CA THR A 295 20.16 17.57 9.39
C THR A 295 19.25 18.65 9.98
N ASN A 296 19.62 19.18 11.14
CA ASN A 296 18.89 20.18 11.96
C ASN A 296 18.47 21.49 11.25
N ASN A 297 18.73 21.65 9.95
CA ASN A 297 18.31 22.80 9.18
C ASN A 297 16.99 22.59 8.41
N GLY A 298 16.30 21.46 8.60
CA GLY A 298 14.99 21.19 7.99
C GLY A 298 15.02 21.15 6.46
N ARG A 299 16.20 20.96 5.87
CA ARG A 299 16.41 20.77 4.44
C ARG A 299 17.25 19.52 4.28
N PRO A 300 16.69 18.40 3.79
CA PRO A 300 17.54 17.41 3.17
C PRO A 300 18.32 18.08 2.04
N ARG A 301 19.58 17.67 1.81
CA ARG A 301 20.23 17.97 0.54
C ARG A 301 19.46 17.19 -0.53
N MET A 302 18.41 17.81 -1.08
CA MET A 302 17.60 17.26 -2.18
C MET A 302 18.49 16.73 -3.32
N ASN A 303 19.67 17.33 -3.51
CA ASN A 303 20.65 16.90 -4.49
C ASN A 303 21.36 15.56 -4.14
N GLU A 304 21.59 15.26 -2.85
CA GLU A 304 22.13 13.96 -2.41
C GLU A 304 21.07 12.85 -2.53
N LEU A 305 19.81 13.18 -2.25
CA LEU A 305 18.68 12.26 -2.42
C LEU A 305 18.42 11.93 -3.89
N ALA A 306 18.39 12.94 -4.76
CA ALA A 306 18.28 12.74 -6.21
C ALA A 306 19.44 11.91 -6.78
N SER A 307 20.66 12.06 -6.24
CA SER A 307 21.81 11.24 -6.66
C SER A 307 21.74 9.78 -6.17
N LEU A 308 21.13 9.52 -5.01
CA LEU A 308 20.93 8.16 -4.50
C LEU A 308 19.81 7.44 -5.28
N THR A 309 18.71 8.13 -5.59
CA THR A 309 17.62 7.54 -6.40
C THR A 309 18.08 7.23 -7.83
N MET A 310 18.94 8.06 -8.44
CA MET A 310 19.55 7.78 -9.75
C MET A 310 20.58 6.63 -9.75
N GLN A 311 21.11 6.23 -8.59
CA GLN A 311 22.03 5.09 -8.47
C GLN A 311 21.29 3.76 -8.23
N MET A 312 20.03 3.81 -7.79
CA MET A 312 19.23 2.63 -7.44
C MET A 312 18.22 2.23 -8.53
N SER A 313 18.09 3.02 -9.61
CA SER A 313 17.31 2.70 -10.83
C SER A 313 18.20 2.19 -11.95
#